data_AF-A0A131Y8E9-F1
#
_entry.id   AF-A0A131Y8E9-F1
#
_cell.length_a   1.000
_cell.length_b   1.000
_cell.length_c   1.000
_cell.angle_alpha   90.00
_cell.angle_beta   90.00
_cell.angle_gamma   90.00
#
_symmetry.space_group_name_H-M   'P 1'
#
loop_
_entity.id
_entity.type
_entity.pdbx_description
1 polymer ?
#
loop_
_entity_poly.entity_id
_entity_poly.type
_entity_poly.pdbx_seq_one_letter_code
_entity_poly.pdbx_strand_id
1 'polypeptide(L)'
;WVVRSTAFSRSLRTTAAVGVKEIRERQEDGVTIYEGINVDSPRKGLVVKPRHNSTACPLCRVGLTNLKYTDVLILSQFVDSKGNQLPASVTGLCRKQHKLVGRLVYEAQRTGLMHKDEHVPKERWQELNNYFGRTRLKIDFGKPLIDIAEYLKKPPKL
;
A
#
# COMPACT_ATOMS: atom_id res chain seq x y z
N TRP A 1 -45.20 11.24 15.07
CA TRP A 1 -45.10 10.52 13.79
C TRP A 1 -44.00 11.15 12.96
N VAL A 2 -42.79 10.58 13.00
CA VAL A 2 -41.64 11.07 12.25
C VAL A 2 -41.77 10.55 10.82
N VAL A 3 -41.97 11.47 9.87
CA VAL A 3 -41.93 11.15 8.45
C VAL A 3 -40.48 10.79 8.11
N ARG A 4 -40.20 9.49 8.00
CA ARG A 4 -38.97 8.98 7.39
C ARG A 4 -39.08 9.23 5.89
N SER A 5 -38.54 10.35 5.43
CA SER A 5 -38.24 10.54 4.02
C SER A 5 -37.29 9.43 3.59
N THR A 6 -37.81 8.46 2.83
CA THR A 6 -37.04 7.51 2.03
C THR A 6 -36.43 8.27 0.87
N ALA A 7 -35.49 9.17 1.16
CA ALA A 7 -34.60 9.68 0.15
C ALA A 7 -33.71 8.51 -0.27
N PHE A 8 -34.18 7.76 -1.26
CA PHE A 8 -33.33 6.98 -2.15
C PHE A 8 -32.27 7.95 -2.66
N SER A 9 -31.11 7.99 -2.01
CA SER A 9 -29.92 8.57 -2.59
C SER A 9 -29.56 7.69 -3.79
N ARG A 10 -30.21 7.96 -4.92
CA ARG A 10 -29.75 7.50 -6.22
C ARG A 10 -28.36 8.12 -6.37
N SER A 11 -27.34 7.30 -6.20
CA SER A 11 -26.00 7.64 -6.64
C SER A 11 -26.08 7.87 -8.15
N LEU A 12 -26.15 9.14 -8.57
CA LEU A 12 -25.92 9.53 -9.96
C LEU A 12 -24.42 9.38 -10.22
N ARG A 13 -23.97 8.14 -10.39
CA ARG A 13 -22.70 7.84 -11.06
C ARG A 13 -23.06 7.26 -12.42
N THR A 14 -22.87 8.07 -13.46
CA THR A 14 -23.11 7.69 -14.86
C THR A 14 -21.96 6.90 -15.47
N THR A 15 -20.83 6.72 -14.77
CA THR A 15 -19.66 6.03 -15.30
C THR A 15 -19.25 4.84 -14.42
N ALA A 16 -19.04 3.70 -15.08
CA ALA A 16 -18.39 2.53 -14.50
C ALA A 16 -16.91 2.44 -14.93
N ALA A 17 -16.11 1.92 -14.01
CA ALA A 17 -14.69 1.55 -14.07
C ALA A 17 -13.68 2.68 -14.26
N VAL A 18 -12.84 2.92 -13.23
CA VAL A 18 -11.55 3.58 -13.45
C VAL A 18 -10.53 2.48 -13.68
N GLY A 19 -10.27 2.19 -14.96
CA GLY A 19 -9.08 1.47 -15.39
C GLY A 19 -7.82 2.26 -15.05
N VAL A 20 -6.65 1.66 -15.25
CA VAL A 20 -5.39 2.37 -15.01
C VAL A 20 -5.28 3.48 -16.05
N LYS A 21 -5.48 4.73 -15.63
CA LYS A 21 -5.35 5.90 -16.50
C LYS A 21 -3.96 6.48 -16.34
N GLU A 22 -3.20 6.49 -17.42
CA GLU A 22 -1.91 7.17 -17.50
C GLU A 22 -2.12 8.56 -18.11
N ILE A 23 -1.58 9.59 -17.48
CA ILE A 23 -1.56 10.95 -18.04
C ILE A 23 -0.20 11.16 -18.67
N ARG A 24 -0.16 11.39 -19.98
CA ARG A 24 1.07 11.68 -20.73
C ARG A 24 1.11 13.15 -21.09
N GLU A 25 2.28 13.75 -20.89
CA GLU A 25 2.57 15.11 -21.30
C GLU A 25 3.47 15.07 -22.53
N ARG A 26 3.14 15.84 -23.55
CA ARG A 26 3.98 16.06 -24.73
C ARG A 26 4.09 17.55 -25.02
N GLN A 27 5.26 18.02 -25.43
CA GLN A 27 5.45 19.39 -25.90
C GLN A 27 5.77 19.36 -27.40
N GLU A 28 4.94 20.02 -28.20
CA GLU A 28 5.12 20.17 -29.64
C GLU A 28 4.95 21.66 -29.99
N ASP A 29 5.93 22.26 -30.67
CA ASP A 29 5.91 23.65 -31.18
C ASP A 29 5.47 24.71 -30.17
N GLY A 30 5.89 24.57 -28.90
CA GLY A 30 5.56 25.50 -27.81
C GLY A 30 4.18 25.28 -27.17
N VAL A 31 3.47 24.22 -27.56
CA VAL A 31 2.19 23.80 -26.97
C VAL A 31 2.40 22.56 -26.10
N THR A 32 1.92 22.60 -24.85
CA THR A 32 1.89 21.43 -23.96
C THR A 32 0.57 20.68 -24.10
N ILE A 33 0.62 19.44 -24.59
CA ILE A 33 -0.50 18.54 -24.81
C ILE A 33 -0.55 17.51 -23.68
N TYR A 34 -1.71 17.38 -23.02
CA TYR A 34 -1.95 16.38 -21.98
C TYR A 34 -2.95 15.32 -22.47
N GLU A 35 -2.52 14.06 -22.56
CA GLU A 35 -3.33 12.95 -23.04
C GLU A 35 -3.65 11.97 -21.91
N GLY A 36 -4.91 11.55 -21.81
CA GLY A 36 -5.34 10.53 -20.86
C GLY A 36 -5.53 9.18 -21.54
N ILE A 37 -4.55 8.29 -21.40
CA ILE A 37 -4.57 6.97 -22.04
C ILE A 37 -5.05 5.93 -21.03
N ASN A 38 -6.02 5.10 -21.43
CA ASN A 38 -6.45 3.97 -20.62
C ASN A 38 -5.51 2.79 -20.89
N VAL A 39 -4.73 2.40 -19.88
CA VAL A 39 -3.73 1.34 -19.96
C VAL A 39 -4.29 0.09 -19.30
N ASP A 40 -4.07 -1.05 -19.94
CA ASP A 40 -4.42 -2.33 -19.35
C ASP A 40 -3.48 -2.67 -18.19
N SER A 41 -4.02 -3.28 -17.14
CA SER A 41 -3.18 -3.76 -16.04
C SER A 41 -2.21 -4.83 -16.55
N PRO A 42 -0.92 -4.79 -16.17
CA PRO A 42 0.02 -5.86 -16.49
C PRO A 42 -0.39 -7.21 -15.87
N ARG A 43 -1.30 -7.20 -14.90
CA ARG A 43 -1.81 -8.39 -14.21
C ARG A 43 -3.10 -8.93 -14.84
N LYS A 44 -3.58 -8.32 -15.93
CA LYS A 44 -4.76 -8.78 -16.66
C LYS A 44 -4.55 -10.24 -17.10
N GLY A 45 -5.50 -11.11 -16.76
CA GLY A 45 -5.41 -12.55 -17.02
C GLY A 45 -4.62 -13.37 -15.97
N LEU A 46 -3.82 -12.73 -15.11
CA LEU A 46 -3.07 -13.38 -14.02
C LEU A 46 -3.82 -13.34 -12.68
N VAL A 47 -5.04 -12.80 -12.67
CA VAL A 47 -5.85 -12.66 -11.45
C VAL A 47 -6.37 -14.02 -11.01
N VAL A 48 -6.22 -14.31 -9.72
CA VAL A 48 -6.73 -15.54 -9.11
C VAL A 48 -8.24 -15.65 -9.33
N LYS A 49 -8.66 -16.73 -9.98
CA LYS A 49 -10.08 -17.07 -10.12
C LYS A 49 -10.58 -17.54 -8.75
N PRO A 50 -11.54 -16.83 -8.13
CA PRO A 50 -12.02 -17.24 -6.83
C PRO A 50 -12.80 -18.56 -6.94
N ARG A 51 -12.59 -19.46 -5.98
CA ARG A 51 -13.30 -20.74 -5.91
C ARG A 51 -14.80 -20.59 -5.68
N HIS A 52 -15.19 -19.48 -5.05
CA HIS A 52 -16.58 -19.18 -4.71
C HIS A 52 -16.93 -17.74 -5.10
N ASN A 53 -18.17 -17.53 -5.52
CA ASN A 53 -18.75 -16.22 -5.88
C ASN A 53 -19.16 -15.38 -4.66
N SER A 54 -18.50 -15.56 -3.51
CA SER A 54 -18.88 -14.86 -2.28
C SER A 54 -18.69 -13.34 -2.40
N THR A 55 -19.59 -12.57 -1.80
CA THR A 55 -19.51 -11.10 -1.73
C THR A 55 -18.41 -10.59 -0.78
N ALA A 56 -17.56 -11.50 -0.28
CA ALA A 56 -16.46 -11.16 0.59
C ALA A 56 -15.37 -10.35 -0.12
N CYS A 57 -14.54 -9.68 0.68
CA CYS A 57 -13.40 -8.90 0.20
C CYS A 57 -12.41 -9.79 -0.58
N PRO A 58 -11.57 -9.23 -1.49
CA PRO A 58 -10.62 -10.02 -2.29
C PRO A 58 -9.75 -10.98 -1.47
N LEU A 59 -9.14 -10.51 -0.37
CA LEU A 59 -8.31 -11.35 0.51
C LEU A 59 -9.13 -12.41 1.27
N CYS A 60 -10.32 -12.02 1.72
CA CYS A 60 -11.26 -12.89 2.43
C CYS A 60 -11.72 -14.04 1.52
N ARG A 61 -11.98 -13.74 0.25
CA ARG A 61 -12.46 -14.69 -0.77
C ARG A 61 -11.39 -15.72 -1.14
N VAL A 62 -10.11 -15.33 -1.10
CA VAL A 62 -8.98 -16.24 -1.32
C VAL A 62 -8.67 -17.07 -0.05
N GLY A 63 -9.16 -16.66 1.12
CA GLY A 63 -8.94 -17.38 2.38
C GLY A 63 -7.57 -17.12 3.02
N LEU A 64 -6.93 -16.00 2.68
CA LEU A 64 -5.63 -15.63 3.26
C LEU A 64 -5.83 -15.09 4.68
N THR A 65 -5.60 -15.93 5.70
CA THR A 65 -5.78 -15.56 7.11
C THR A 65 -4.49 -15.10 7.79
N ASN A 66 -3.34 -15.60 7.35
CA ASN A 66 -2.05 -15.43 8.04
C ASN A 66 -1.05 -14.60 7.23
N LEU A 67 -1.44 -13.37 6.85
CA LEU A 67 -0.53 -12.46 6.15
C LEU A 67 0.57 -11.92 7.08
N LYS A 68 1.80 -11.95 6.59
CA LYS A 68 2.99 -11.37 7.22
C LYS A 68 3.49 -10.17 6.42
N TYR A 69 4.31 -9.31 7.04
CA TYR A 69 4.91 -8.17 6.36
C TYR A 69 5.95 -8.60 5.32
N THR A 70 6.45 -9.83 5.42
CA THR A 70 7.34 -10.47 4.45
C THR A 70 6.65 -10.83 3.14
N ASP A 71 5.31 -10.87 3.11
CA ASP A 71 4.53 -11.27 1.94
C ASP A 71 4.39 -10.13 0.92
N VAL A 72 5.53 -9.57 0.49
CA VAL A 72 5.62 -8.35 -0.34
C VAL A 72 4.89 -8.49 -1.67
N LEU A 73 4.85 -9.68 -2.26
CA LEU A 73 4.13 -9.94 -3.52
C LEU A 73 2.62 -9.75 -3.39
N ILE A 74 2.07 -9.95 -2.20
CA ILE A 74 0.65 -9.71 -1.92
C ILE A 74 0.45 -8.24 -1.54
N LEU A 75 1.30 -7.71 -0.66
CA LEU A 75 1.18 -6.34 -0.16
C LEU A 75 1.36 -5.29 -1.27
N SER A 76 2.29 -5.50 -2.20
CA SER A 76 2.54 -4.62 -3.36
C SER A 76 1.34 -4.46 -4.30
N GLN A 77 0.32 -5.33 -4.21
CA GLN A 77 -0.91 -5.20 -4.99
C GLN A 77 -1.82 -4.09 -4.44
N PHE A 78 -1.65 -3.70 -3.18
CA PHE A 78 -2.47 -2.70 -2.48
C PHE A 78 -1.74 -1.37 -2.29
N VAL A 79 -0.62 -1.19 -2.96
CA VAL A 79 0.29 -0.05 -2.81
C VAL A 79 0.56 0.56 -4.18
N ASP A 80 0.67 1.87 -4.21
CA ASP A 80 1.00 2.67 -5.40
C ASP A 80 2.51 2.64 -5.70
N SER A 81 2.93 3.12 -6.87
CA SER A 81 4.34 3.22 -7.27
C SER A 81 5.22 3.99 -6.26
N LYS A 82 4.64 4.98 -5.57
CA LYS A 82 5.29 5.79 -4.53
C LYS A 82 5.40 5.11 -3.16
N GLY A 83 4.83 3.92 -3.01
CA GLY A 83 4.74 3.25 -1.71
C GLY A 83 3.52 3.67 -0.86
N ASN A 84 2.55 4.41 -1.41
CA ASN A 84 1.36 4.79 -0.64
C ASN A 84 0.29 3.70 -0.73
N GLN A 85 -0.35 3.38 0.40
CA GLN A 85 -1.46 2.42 0.40
C GLN A 85 -2.66 2.96 -0.40
N LEU A 86 -3.21 2.14 -1.29
CA LEU A 86 -4.39 2.49 -2.07
C LEU A 86 -5.64 2.65 -1.19
N PRO A 87 -6.59 3.55 -1.53
CA PRO A 87 -7.81 3.75 -0.76
C PRO A 87 -8.70 2.49 -0.66
N ALA A 88 -9.46 2.36 0.43
CA ALA A 88 -10.40 1.27 0.67
C ALA A 88 -11.41 1.06 -0.48
N SER A 89 -11.88 2.16 -1.06
CA SER A 89 -12.86 2.17 -2.15
C SER A 89 -12.31 1.57 -3.45
N VAL A 90 -11.00 1.66 -3.65
CA VAL A 90 -10.31 1.14 -4.84
C VAL A 90 -9.90 -0.31 -4.60
N THR A 91 -9.33 -0.61 -3.43
CA THR A 91 -8.84 -1.97 -3.10
C THR A 91 -9.97 -2.98 -2.88
N GLY A 92 -11.17 -2.53 -2.52
CA GLY A 92 -12.31 -3.41 -2.23
C GLY A 92 -12.14 -4.26 -0.97
N LEU A 93 -11.16 -3.93 -0.12
CA LEU A 93 -10.91 -4.63 1.14
C LEU A 93 -11.95 -4.24 2.19
N CYS A 94 -12.32 -5.20 3.06
CA CYS A 94 -13.12 -4.87 4.23
C CYS A 94 -12.29 -4.04 5.21
N ARG A 95 -12.95 -3.26 6.07
CA ARG A 95 -12.27 -2.37 7.03
C ARG A 95 -11.21 -3.07 7.89
N LYS A 96 -11.47 -4.33 8.30
CA LYS A 96 -10.52 -5.12 9.10
C LYS A 96 -9.26 -5.44 8.30
N GLN A 97 -9.42 -5.98 7.09
CA GLN A 97 -8.31 -6.35 6.22
C GLN A 97 -7.53 -5.13 5.72
N HIS A 98 -8.20 -4.02 5.42
CA HIS A 98 -7.53 -2.80 5.00
C HIS A 98 -6.59 -2.24 6.09
N LYS A 99 -7.05 -2.24 7.35
CA LYS A 99 -6.21 -1.87 8.51
C LYS A 99 -5.03 -2.83 8.70
N LEU A 100 -5.26 -4.13 8.54
CA LEU A 100 -4.20 -5.14 8.62
C LEU A 100 -3.13 -4.90 7.54
N VAL A 101 -3.55 -4.77 6.28
CA VAL A 101 -2.65 -4.49 5.16
C VAL A 101 -1.87 -3.19 5.40
N GLY A 102 -2.53 -2.13 5.90
CA GLY A 102 -1.83 -0.87 6.19
C GLY A 102 -0.71 -1.01 7.20
N ARG A 103 -0.95 -1.77 8.28
CA ARG A 103 0.08 -2.11 9.26
C ARG A 103 1.22 -2.93 8.64
N LEU A 104 0.90 -3.96 7.86
CA LEU A 104 1.91 -4.84 7.25
C LEU A 104 2.74 -4.10 6.20
N VAL A 105 2.14 -3.20 5.42
CA VAL A 105 2.86 -2.32 4.49
C VAL A 105 3.81 -1.40 5.25
N TYR A 106 3.35 -0.79 6.35
CA TYR A 106 4.22 0.01 7.21
C TYR A 106 5.40 -0.80 7.76
N GLU A 107 5.15 -2.02 8.24
CA GLU A 107 6.19 -2.94 8.70
C GLU A 107 7.18 -3.29 7.56
N ALA A 108 6.68 -3.60 6.37
CA ALA A 108 7.51 -3.94 5.21
C ALA A 108 8.38 -2.76 4.75
N GLN A 109 7.85 -1.54 4.78
CA GLN A 109 8.58 -0.34 4.37
C GLN A 109 9.70 0.00 5.35
N ARG A 110 9.40 -0.09 6.64
CA ARG A 110 10.37 0.24 7.69
C ARG A 110 11.47 -0.81 7.85
N THR A 111 11.24 -2.04 7.39
CA THR A 111 12.25 -3.10 7.30
C THR A 111 13.02 -3.08 5.98
N GLY A 112 12.72 -2.14 5.07
CA GLY A 112 13.37 -2.04 3.77
C GLY A 112 12.94 -3.08 2.74
N LEU A 113 11.88 -3.86 3.01
CA LEU A 113 11.34 -4.85 2.06
C LEU A 113 10.48 -4.22 0.97
N MET A 114 9.94 -3.02 1.22
CA MET A 114 9.13 -2.27 0.27
C MET A 114 9.59 -0.81 0.21
N HIS A 115 9.70 -0.28 -1.00
CA HIS A 115 10.08 1.12 -1.21
C HIS A 115 8.96 2.09 -0.77
N LYS A 116 9.36 3.21 -0.18
CA LYS A 116 8.50 4.38 0.06
C LYS A 116 9.37 5.63 -0.04
N ASP A 117 8.97 6.57 -0.89
CA ASP A 117 9.75 7.79 -1.13
C ASP A 117 10.02 8.60 0.15
N GLU A 118 9.08 8.59 1.09
CA GLU A 118 9.21 9.27 2.39
C GLU A 118 10.21 8.59 3.35
N HIS A 119 10.47 7.29 3.19
CA HIS A 119 11.32 6.50 4.10
C HIS A 119 12.73 6.26 3.56
N VAL A 120 13.15 7.02 2.55
CA VAL A 120 14.54 7.03 2.10
C VAL A 120 15.42 7.56 3.25
N PRO A 121 16.45 6.80 3.69
CA PRO A 121 17.36 7.24 4.75
C PRO A 121 18.00 8.60 4.40
N LYS A 122 17.85 9.57 5.31
CA LYS A 122 18.53 10.87 5.23
C LYS A 122 19.81 10.90 6.06
N GLU A 123 19.92 9.99 7.03
CA GLU A 123 21.01 9.94 8.00
C GLU A 123 21.53 8.50 8.13
N ARG A 124 22.83 8.34 8.41
CA ARG A 124 23.52 7.03 8.42
C ARG A 124 22.91 6.00 9.38
N TRP A 125 22.31 6.44 10.48
CA TRP A 125 21.65 5.52 11.42
C TRP A 125 20.31 4.99 10.87
N GLN A 126 19.70 5.68 9.90
CA GLN A 126 18.47 5.25 9.23
C GLN A 126 18.74 4.16 8.18
N GLU A 127 20.00 3.99 7.76
CA GLU A 127 20.47 2.90 6.88
C GLU A 127 20.62 1.57 7.61
N LEU A 128 20.58 1.58 8.95
CA LEU A 128 20.69 0.38 9.75
C LEU A 128 19.51 -0.56 9.50
N ASN A 129 19.81 -1.87 9.44
CA ASN A 129 18.80 -2.90 9.33
C ASN A 129 17.85 -2.83 10.55
N ASN A 130 16.62 -2.39 10.30
CA ASN A 130 15.56 -2.41 11.29
C ASN A 130 14.79 -3.71 11.18
N TYR A 131 14.63 -4.42 12.30
CA TYR A 131 13.76 -5.59 12.38
C TYR A 131 12.67 -5.31 13.41
N PHE A 132 11.40 -5.49 13.05
CA PHE A 132 10.32 -5.36 14.04
C PHE A 132 10.37 -6.53 15.02
N GLY A 133 10.56 -6.22 16.30
CA GLY A 133 10.26 -7.16 17.37
C GLY A 133 8.75 -7.20 17.59
N ARG A 134 8.11 -8.36 17.38
CA ARG A 134 6.69 -8.53 17.69
C ARG A 134 6.55 -8.94 19.17
N THR A 135 6.16 -8.01 20.04
CA THR A 135 5.72 -8.34 21.40
C THR A 135 4.24 -8.70 21.38
N ARG A 136 3.73 -9.48 22.35
CA ARG A 136 2.29 -9.83 22.46
C ARG A 136 1.33 -8.62 22.43
N LEU A 137 1.82 -7.44 22.82
CA LEU A 137 1.00 -6.24 23.03
C LEU A 137 1.34 -5.08 22.07
N LYS A 138 2.53 -5.09 21.45
CA LYS A 138 3.02 -3.97 20.64
C LYS A 138 3.95 -4.45 19.52
N ILE A 139 3.90 -3.73 18.41
CA ILE A 139 4.89 -3.80 17.34
C ILE A 139 5.70 -2.53 17.47
N ASP A 140 6.86 -2.66 18.09
CA ASP A 140 7.81 -1.57 18.28
C ASP A 140 9.11 -1.95 17.55
N PHE A 141 9.97 -0.98 17.27
CA PHE A 141 11.31 -1.23 16.69
C PHE A 141 12.24 -2.06 17.61
N GLY A 142 11.75 -2.49 18.78
CA GLY A 142 12.59 -2.92 19.88
C GLY A 142 13.44 -1.75 20.40
N LYS A 143 14.12 -1.96 21.53
CA LYS A 143 15.32 -1.15 21.78
C LYS A 143 16.39 -1.67 20.82
N PRO A 144 17.14 -0.82 20.10
CA PRO A 144 18.26 -1.28 19.31
C PRO A 144 19.19 -2.09 20.22
N LEU A 145 19.65 -3.25 19.75
CA LEU A 145 20.64 -4.06 20.47
C LEU A 145 22.02 -3.38 20.52
N ILE A 146 22.19 -2.31 19.75
CA ILE A 146 23.42 -1.54 19.60
C ILE A 146 23.26 -0.24 20.37
N ASP A 147 24.27 0.16 21.14
CA ASP A 147 24.33 1.51 21.70
C ASP A 147 24.52 2.52 20.54
N ILE A 148 23.48 3.30 20.27
CA ILE A 148 23.47 4.30 19.19
C ILE A 148 24.62 5.31 19.38
N ALA A 149 24.96 5.64 20.64
CA ALA A 149 26.02 6.60 20.94
C ALA A 149 27.42 6.06 20.57
N GLU A 150 27.61 4.75 20.64
CA GLU A 150 28.84 4.09 20.21
C GLU A 150 28.92 4.01 18.68
N TYR A 151 27.83 3.65 18.01
CA TYR A 151 27.78 3.53 16.54
C TYR A 151 27.94 4.87 15.81
N LEU A 152 27.48 5.98 16.40
CA LEU A 152 27.65 7.33 15.84
C LEU A 152 29.08 7.86 15.96
N LYS A 153 29.98 7.20 16.71
CA LYS A 153 31.39 7.59 16.73
C LYS A 153 31.98 7.37 15.34
N LYS A 154 32.53 8.45 14.76
CA LYS A 154 33.16 8.40 13.44
C LYS A 154 34.30 7.37 13.50
N PRO A 155 34.37 6.40 12.57
CA PRO A 155 35.45 5.43 12.58
C PRO A 155 36.79 6.17 12.45
N PRO A 156 37.87 5.67 13.09
CA PRO A 156 39.19 6.26 12.94
C PRO A 156 39.53 6.32 11.45
N LYS A 157 40.09 7.45 11.01
CA LYS A 157 40.57 7.57 9.64
C LYS A 157 41.71 6.57 9.46
N LEU A 158 41.59 5.71 8.44
CA LEU A 158 42.67 4.84 7.97
C LEU A 158 43.87 5.69 7.53
#